data_AF-A0A7S4C3D8-F1
#
_entry.id   AF-A0A7S4C3D8-F1
#
_cell.length_a   1.000
_cell.length_b   1.000
_cell.length_c   1.000
_cell.angle_alpha   90.00
_cell.angle_beta   90.00
_cell.angle_gamma   90.00
#
_symmetry.space_group_name_H-M   'P 1'
#
loop_
_entity.id
_entity.type
_entity.pdbx_description
1 polymer ?
#
loop_
_entity_poly.entity_id
_entity_poly.type
_entity_poly.pdbx_seq_one_letter_code
_entity_poly.pdbx_strand_id
1 'polypeptide(L)'
;LADDDVFIVTDEVADYFPHLSLAPTEYWFSTLATLLLPGDAGFSHNDRLAFVAEYVLGFGLLCASNYAQRLSMILLALLRFEFRHFAAKHNPATLAWLQARKQHLGEDEARMHTA
;
A
#
# COMPACT_ATOMS: atom_id res chain seq x y z
N LEU A 1 7.26 -33.86 13.34
CA LEU A 1 7.19 -32.42 13.05
C LEU A 1 7.66 -31.77 14.33
N ALA A 2 8.89 -31.28 14.36
CA ALA A 2 9.39 -30.56 15.53
C ALA A 2 8.54 -29.29 15.70
N ASP A 3 8.39 -28.84 16.95
CA ASP A 3 7.77 -27.59 17.36
C ASP A 3 8.58 -26.38 16.85
N ASP A 4 8.69 -26.22 15.53
CA ASP A 4 9.40 -25.10 14.93
C ASP A 4 8.52 -23.85 15.01
N ASP A 5 9.02 -22.82 15.69
CA ASP A 5 8.32 -21.55 15.89
C ASP A 5 8.01 -20.87 14.54
N VAL A 6 6.73 -20.55 14.31
CA VAL A 6 6.28 -19.77 13.16
C VAL A 6 6.19 -18.31 13.57
N PHE A 7 7.10 -17.49 13.04
CA PHE A 7 7.06 -16.04 13.22
C PHE A 7 6.20 -15.40 12.12
N ILE A 8 5.15 -14.70 12.52
CA ILE A 8 4.29 -13.90 11.62
C ILE A 8 4.55 -12.43 11.94
N VAL A 9 4.78 -11.64 10.90
CA VAL A 9 4.87 -10.18 11.00
C VAL A 9 3.72 -9.58 10.20
N THR A 10 3.14 -8.53 10.75
CA THR A 10 2.10 -7.73 10.11
C THR A 10 2.49 -6.27 10.25
N ASP A 11 2.31 -5.51 9.18
CA ASP A 11 2.53 -4.07 9.19
C ASP A 11 1.22 -3.34 8.82
N GLU A 12 1.09 -2.10 9.27
CA GLU A 12 -0.05 -1.24 9.02
C GLU A 12 0.46 0.08 8.45
N VAL A 13 -0.03 0.43 7.26
CA VAL A 13 0.34 1.69 6.62
C VAL A 13 -0.75 2.70 6.93
N ALA A 14 -0.45 3.59 7.88
CA ALA A 14 -1.31 4.73 8.19
C ALA A 14 -1.60 5.55 6.93
N ASP A 15 -2.85 5.97 6.79
CA ASP A 15 -3.32 6.81 5.67
C ASP A 15 -2.93 6.24 4.29
N TYR A 16 -3.16 4.94 4.08
CA TYR A 16 -2.69 4.27 2.87
C TYR A 16 -3.27 4.87 1.57
N PHE A 17 -4.54 5.30 1.55
CA PHE A 17 -5.17 5.82 0.33
C PHE A 17 -4.52 7.12 -0.21
N PRO A 18 -4.21 8.13 0.62
CA PRO A 18 -3.47 9.32 0.19
C PRO A 18 -2.16 9.10 -0.57
N HIS A 19 -1.56 7.91 -0.52
CA HIS A 19 -0.38 7.57 -1.32
C HIS A 19 -0.68 7.40 -2.81
N LEU A 20 -1.96 7.27 -3.19
CA LEU A 20 -2.42 7.11 -4.57
C LEU A 20 -2.99 8.44 -5.09
N SER A 21 -2.37 9.01 -6.13
CA SER A 21 -2.96 10.12 -6.87
C SER A 21 -4.21 9.68 -7.63
N LEU A 22 -5.24 10.53 -7.65
CA LEU A 22 -6.35 10.38 -8.58
C LEU A 22 -5.92 10.78 -9.99
N ALA A 23 -6.55 10.18 -11.01
CA ALA A 23 -6.31 10.63 -12.37
C ALA A 23 -6.91 12.04 -12.58
N PRO A 24 -6.29 12.94 -13.37
CA PRO A 24 -6.85 14.28 -13.58
C PRO A 24 -8.28 14.30 -14.13
N THR A 25 -8.65 13.28 -14.90
CA THR A 25 -10.02 13.07 -15.43
C THR A 25 -11.07 12.80 -14.34
N GLU A 26 -10.62 12.52 -13.11
CA GLU A 26 -11.42 12.11 -11.97
C GLU A 26 -11.63 13.24 -10.95
N TYR A 27 -10.88 14.35 -11.06
CA TYR A 27 -10.92 15.44 -10.08
C TYR A 27 -12.32 16.06 -9.91
N TRP A 28 -13.13 16.07 -10.96
CA TRP A 28 -14.47 16.66 -10.91
C TRP A 28 -15.42 15.89 -9.98
N PHE A 29 -15.26 14.56 -9.84
CA PHE A 29 -16.10 13.78 -8.92
C PHE A 29 -15.57 13.79 -7.49
N SER A 30 -14.29 14.14 -7.31
CA SER A 30 -13.62 14.26 -6.03
C SER A 30 -13.85 15.63 -5.37
N THR A 31 -14.85 16.37 -5.85
CA THR A 31 -15.19 17.70 -5.36
C THR A 31 -16.26 17.61 -4.27
N LEU A 32 -15.96 18.20 -3.12
CA LEU A 32 -16.81 18.23 -1.93
C LEU A 32 -17.23 19.67 -1.66
N ALA A 33 -18.48 19.86 -1.24
CA ALA A 33 -18.96 21.12 -0.71
C ALA A 33 -18.72 21.17 0.80
N THR A 34 -18.15 22.27 1.29
CA THR A 34 -17.93 22.50 2.73
C THR A 34 -18.31 23.93 3.11
N LEU A 35 -18.46 24.18 4.41
CA LEU A 35 -18.66 25.51 4.96
C LEU A 35 -17.38 26.01 5.59
N LEU A 36 -16.90 27.16 5.12
CA LEU A 36 -15.75 27.85 5.70
C LEU A 36 -16.08 28.29 7.14
N LEU A 37 -15.07 28.17 7.99
CA LEU A 37 -15.06 28.59 9.39
C LEU A 37 -14.23 29.87 9.55
N PRO A 38 -14.49 30.67 10.59
CA PRO A 38 -13.65 31.84 10.90
C PRO A 38 -12.18 31.43 11.03
N GLY A 39 -11.32 32.00 10.18
CA GLY A 39 -9.90 31.67 10.09
C GLY A 39 -9.50 30.95 8.81
N ASP A 40 -10.46 30.35 8.09
CA ASP A 40 -10.20 29.72 6.80
C ASP A 40 -9.94 30.75 5.70
N ALA A 41 -9.11 30.39 4.73
CA ALA A 41 -8.84 31.22 3.56
C ALA A 41 -10.13 31.45 2.75
N GLY A 42 -10.45 32.71 2.45
CA GLY A 42 -11.66 33.09 1.72
C GLY A 42 -12.94 33.16 2.56
N PHE A 43 -12.86 33.00 3.89
CA PHE A 43 -14.03 33.10 4.77
C PHE A 43 -14.70 34.49 4.70
N SER A 44 -16.02 34.49 4.51
CA SER A 44 -16.89 35.66 4.66
C SER A 44 -18.13 35.29 5.47
N HIS A 45 -18.58 36.16 6.38
CA HIS A 45 -19.81 35.92 7.14
C HIS A 45 -21.06 35.85 6.26
N ASN A 46 -21.02 36.46 5.07
CA ASN A 46 -22.11 36.47 4.11
C ASN A 46 -21.99 35.37 3.04
N ASP A 47 -20.80 34.77 2.89
CA ASP A 47 -20.54 33.71 1.91
C ASP A 47 -19.55 32.70 2.48
N ARG A 48 -20.07 31.52 2.80
CA ARG A 48 -19.34 30.47 3.52
C ARG A 48 -19.21 29.19 2.72
N LEU A 49 -19.85 29.07 1.56
CA LEU A 49 -19.83 27.83 0.79
C LEU A 49 -18.53 27.75 0.00
N ALA A 50 -17.76 26.69 0.20
CA ALA A 50 -16.58 26.40 -0.58
C ALA A 50 -16.69 25.02 -1.24
N PHE A 51 -16.09 24.91 -2.42
CA PHE A 51 -15.89 23.65 -3.11
C PHE A 51 -14.41 23.31 -3.07
N VAL A 52 -14.09 22.15 -2.52
CA VAL A 52 -12.71 21.64 -2.39
C VAL A 52 -12.60 20.32 -3.13
N ALA A 53 -11.45 20.04 -3.73
CA ALA A 53 -11.21 18.79 -4.44
C ALA A 53 -10.09 18.02 -3.75
N GLU A 54 -10.28 16.70 -3.58
CA GLU A 54 -9.20 15.79 -3.18
C GLU A 54 -8.49 15.31 -4.46
N TYR A 55 -7.17 15.46 -4.53
CA TYR A 55 -6.36 15.01 -5.69
C TYR A 55 -5.68 13.66 -5.47
N VAL A 56 -5.92 13.08 -4.30
CA VAL A 56 -5.49 11.74 -3.93
C VAL A 56 -6.73 10.90 -3.64
N LEU A 57 -6.55 9.59 -3.58
CA LEU A 57 -7.63 8.67 -3.28
C LEU A 57 -8.13 8.95 -1.85
N GLY A 58 -9.33 9.52 -1.75
CA GLY A 58 -9.98 9.84 -0.50
C GLY A 58 -10.69 8.65 0.16
N PHE A 59 -11.03 8.83 1.43
CA PHE A 59 -11.87 7.87 2.15
C PHE A 59 -13.33 7.94 1.64
N GLY A 60 -13.99 6.79 1.55
CA GLY A 60 -15.41 6.71 1.15
C GLY A 60 -15.66 6.60 -0.35
N LEU A 61 -14.63 6.69 -1.19
CA LEU A 61 -14.72 6.31 -2.60
C LEU A 61 -14.94 4.79 -2.71
N LEU A 62 -16.03 4.38 -3.38
CA LEU A 62 -16.50 2.98 -3.44
C LEU A 62 -15.39 1.97 -3.80
N CYS A 63 -14.48 2.35 -4.70
CA CYS A 63 -13.42 1.47 -5.21
C CYS A 63 -12.05 1.74 -4.57
N ALA A 64 -11.95 2.57 -3.54
CA ALA A 64 -10.67 2.97 -2.95
C ALA A 64 -9.84 1.77 -2.48
N SER A 65 -10.46 0.87 -1.72
CA SER A 65 -9.81 -0.36 -1.24
C SER A 65 -9.31 -1.25 -2.38
N ASN A 66 -10.06 -1.35 -3.48
CA ASN A 66 -9.66 -2.15 -4.65
C ASN A 66 -8.42 -1.56 -5.33
N TYR A 67 -8.37 -0.24 -5.51
CA TYR A 67 -7.20 0.43 -6.09
C TYR A 67 -5.97 0.30 -5.20
N ALA A 68 -6.14 0.52 -3.89
CA ALA A 68 -5.08 0.37 -2.92
C ALA A 68 -4.54 -1.07 -2.87
N GLN A 69 -5.41 -2.07 -2.87
CA GLN A 69 -5.03 -3.48 -2.92
C GLN A 69 -4.25 -3.82 -4.20
N ARG A 70 -4.68 -3.30 -5.36
CA ARG A 70 -3.96 -3.51 -6.63
C ARG A 70 -2.54 -2.93 -6.57
N LEU A 71 -2.37 -1.75 -5.97
CA LEU A 71 -1.04 -1.18 -5.74
C LEU A 71 -0.20 -2.09 -4.83
N SER A 72 -0.74 -2.54 -3.71
CA SER A 72 -0.02 -3.46 -2.78
C SER A 72 0.44 -4.73 -3.49
N MET A 73 -0.41 -5.30 -4.36
CA MET A 73 -0.06 -6.49 -5.14
C MET A 73 1.07 -6.21 -6.15
N ILE A 74 1.08 -5.04 -6.77
CA ILE A 74 2.17 -4.62 -7.68
C ILE A 74 3.47 -4.44 -6.90
N LEU A 75 3.44 -3.74 -5.77
CA LEU A 75 4.61 -3.53 -4.91
C LEU A 75 5.20 -4.87 -4.44
N LEU A 76 4.34 -5.81 -4.02
CA LEU A 76 4.77 -7.14 -3.62
C LEU A 76 5.38 -7.92 -4.80
N ALA A 77 4.82 -7.80 -6.00
CA ALA A 77 5.37 -8.42 -7.21
C ALA A 77 6.75 -7.85 -7.57
N LEU A 78 6.92 -6.53 -7.48
CA LEU A 78 8.21 -5.85 -7.68
C LEU A 78 9.23 -6.27 -6.62
N LEU A 79 8.84 -6.28 -5.34
CA LEU A 79 9.70 -6.75 -4.25
C LEU A 79 10.17 -8.19 -4.51
N ARG A 80 9.26 -9.09 -4.90
CA ARG A 80 9.60 -10.48 -5.25
C ARG A 80 10.50 -10.59 -6.49
N PHE A 81 10.36 -9.67 -7.45
CA PHE A 81 11.25 -9.61 -8.61
C PHE A 81 12.66 -9.19 -8.18
N GLU A 82 12.76 -8.10 -7.43
CA GLU A 82 14.03 -7.58 -6.91
C GLU A 82 14.74 -8.61 -6.03
N PHE A 83 14.04 -9.25 -5.09
CA PHE A 83 14.64 -10.30 -4.24
C PHE A 83 15.23 -11.46 -5.05
N ARG A 84 14.55 -11.89 -6.13
CA ARG A 84 15.09 -12.94 -7.02
C ARG A 84 16.36 -12.50 -7.74
N HIS A 85 16.45 -11.22 -8.13
CA HIS A 85 17.61 -10.68 -8.84
C HIS A 85 18.75 -10.25 -7.91
N PHE A 86 18.44 -9.91 -6.65
CA PHE A 86 19.40 -9.55 -5.59
C PHE A 86 19.91 -10.75 -4.78
N ALA A 87 19.88 -11.96 -5.35
CA ALA A 87 20.35 -13.17 -4.70
C ALA A 87 21.83 -13.11 -4.24
N ALA A 88 22.64 -12.24 -4.88
CA ALA A 88 24.06 -12.06 -4.59
C ALA A 88 24.38 -11.46 -3.20
N LYS A 89 23.38 -10.98 -2.44
CA LYS A 89 23.56 -10.46 -1.06
C LYS A 89 23.05 -11.40 0.03
N HIS A 90 22.58 -12.59 -0.31
CA HIS A 90 22.14 -13.55 0.71
C HIS A 90 23.33 -14.09 1.48
N ASN A 91 23.31 -13.91 2.80
CA ASN A 91 24.29 -14.54 3.66
C ASN A 91 24.12 -16.08 3.63
N PRO A 92 25.12 -16.85 4.08
CA PRO A 92 25.05 -18.32 4.06
C PRO A 92 23.83 -18.90 4.79
N ALA A 93 23.35 -18.24 5.86
CA ALA A 93 22.16 -18.67 6.59
C ALA A 93 20.88 -18.50 5.78
N THR A 94 20.72 -17.39 5.05
CA THR A 94 19.61 -17.16 4.13
C THR A 94 19.58 -18.21 3.01
N LEU A 95 20.74 -18.54 2.43
CA LEU A 95 20.83 -19.55 1.38
C LEU A 95 20.47 -20.95 1.91
N ALA A 96 20.99 -21.32 3.08
CA ALA A 96 20.68 -22.60 3.72
C ALA A 96 19.18 -22.74 4.01
N TRP A 97 18.55 -21.67 4.51
CA TRP A 97 17.11 -21.61 4.78
C TRP A 97 16.27 -21.75 3.49
N LEU A 98 16.63 -21.01 2.43
CA LEU A 98 15.96 -21.11 1.12
C LEU A 98 16.06 -22.52 0.55
N GLN A 99 17.23 -23.16 0.65
CA GLN A 99 17.46 -24.51 0.14
C GLN A 99 16.64 -25.57 0.91
N ALA A 100 16.55 -25.45 2.24
CA ALA A 100 15.71 -26.33 3.06
C ALA A 100 14.22 -26.18 2.71
N ARG A 101 13.73 -24.95 2.51
CA ARG A 101 12.35 -24.69 2.06
C ARG A 101 12.07 -25.24 0.66
N LYS A 102 13.02 -25.14 -0.27
CA LYS A 102 12.88 -25.68 -1.64
C LYS A 102 12.62 -27.17 -1.65
N GLN A 103 13.26 -27.90 -0.74
CA GLN A 103 13.04 -29.34 -0.59
C GLN A 103 11.64 -29.66 -0.02
N HIS A 104 11.07 -28.78 0.80
CA HIS A 104 9.77 -29.00 1.45
C HIS A 104 8.56 -28.48 0.66
N LEU A 105 8.68 -27.33 0.01
CA LEU A 105 7.54 -26.61 -0.60
C LEU A 105 7.59 -26.58 -2.13
N GLY A 106 8.68 -27.07 -2.73
CA GLY A 106 8.93 -26.92 -4.16
C GLY A 106 9.58 -25.58 -4.51
N GLU A 107 10.03 -25.48 -5.75
CA GLU A 107 10.88 -24.39 -6.25
C GLU A 107 10.15 -23.03 -6.28
N ASP A 108 8.84 -23.03 -6.52
CA ASP A 108 8.03 -21.81 -6.64
C ASP A 108 7.61 -21.18 -5.29
N GLU A 109 7.59 -21.98 -4.21
CA GLU A 109 7.16 -21.56 -2.87
C GLU A 109 8.31 -21.43 -1.86
N ALA A 110 9.54 -21.78 -2.28
CA ALA A 110 10.76 -21.57 -1.51
C ALA A 110 11.31 -20.15 -1.65
N ARG A 111 10.47 -19.20 -1.30
CA ARG A 111 10.78 -17.76 -1.27
C ARG A 111 10.70 -17.24 0.16
N MET A 112 11.47 -16.20 0.43
CA MET A 112 11.31 -15.43 1.64
C MET A 112 9.98 -14.65 1.50
N HIS A 113 8.97 -15.05 2.25
CA HIS A 113 7.82 -14.17 2.47
C HIS A 113 8.33 -13.13 3.46
N THR A 114 8.65 -11.92 3.00
CA THR A 114 9.01 -10.87 3.94
C THR A 114 7.77 -10.50 4.73
N ALA A 115 8.02 -10.26 6.02
CA ALA A 115 7.32 -9.27 6.83
C ALA A 115 6.93 -8.03 6.00
#